data_AF-A0A1S8RG51-F1
#
_entry.id   AF-A0A1S8RG51-F1
#
_cell.length_a   1.000
_cell.length_b   1.000
_cell.length_c   1.000
_cell.angle_alpha   90.00
_cell.angle_beta   90.00
_cell.angle_gamma   90.00
#
_symmetry.space_group_name_H-M   'P 1'
#
loop_
_entity.id
_entity.type
_entity.pdbx_description
1 polymer ?
#
loop_
_entity_poly.entity_id
_entity_poly.type
_entity_poly.pdbx_seq_one_letter_code
_entity_poly.pdbx_strand_id
1 'polypeptide(L)' 'MNFGLSCTYDKVKAKDIDEYPPAMFREGGAGTSVRPIAPSDNMGAGSWLGHGLRAYPNGTRVRIKVGD' A
#
# COMPACT_ATOMS: atom_id res chain seq x y z
N MET A 1 -18.00 18.67 13.15
CA MET A 1 -16.72 18.53 12.42
C MET A 1 -16.59 17.06 12.05
N ASN A 2 -16.96 16.68 10.83
CA ASN A 2 -16.81 15.31 10.33
C ASN A 2 -15.82 15.36 9.16
N PHE A 3 -14.55 15.10 9.44
CA PHE A 3 -13.54 14.80 8.42
C PHE A 3 -13.40 13.28 8.33
N GLY A 4 -14.35 12.64 7.65
CA GLY A 4 -14.27 11.23 7.27
C GLY A 4 -14.17 11.14 5.75
N LEU A 5 -12.94 11.14 5.23
CA LEU A 5 -12.66 10.89 3.81
C LEU A 5 -13.09 9.46 3.47
N SER A 6 -14.32 9.29 2.97
CA SER A 6 -14.77 8.05 2.34
C SER A 6 -14.23 8.01 0.91
N CYS A 7 -13.01 7.50 0.74
CA CYS A 7 -12.56 7.03 -0.57
C CYS A 7 -13.26 5.69 -0.83
N THR A 8 -14.48 5.73 -1.37
CA THR A 8 -15.30 4.54 -1.66
C THR A 8 -14.84 3.91 -2.97
N TYR A 9 -13.76 3.13 -2.94
CA TYR A 9 -13.58 2.09 -3.95
C TYR A 9 -14.48 0.92 -3.55
N ASP A 10 -15.43 0.53 -4.40
CA ASP A 10 -16.26 -0.64 -4.14
C ASP A 10 -15.35 -1.82 -3.87
N LYS A 11 -15.44 -2.41 -2.67
CA LYS A 11 -14.65 -3.59 -2.31
C LYS A 11 -14.99 -4.70 -3.30
N VAL A 12 -14.08 -4.93 -4.26
CA VAL A 12 -14.21 -6.02 -5.21
C VAL A 12 -14.10 -7.32 -4.41
N LYS A 13 -15.15 -8.13 -4.46
CA LYS A 13 -15.25 -9.36 -3.68
C LYS A 13 -14.05 -10.26 -3.96
N ALA A 14 -13.40 -10.76 -2.90
CA ALA A 14 -12.20 -11.60 -2.96
C ALA A 14 -10.94 -10.95 -3.57
N LYS A 15 -10.82 -9.62 -3.53
CA LYS A 15 -9.60 -8.89 -3.87
C LYS A 15 -9.18 -7.97 -2.74
N ASP A 16 -7.88 -7.78 -2.61
CA ASP A 16 -7.32 -6.78 -1.71
C ASP A 16 -7.10 -5.48 -2.49
N ILE A 17 -7.24 -4.35 -1.79
CA ILE A 17 -6.92 -3.04 -2.33
C ILE A 17 -5.43 -2.79 -2.09
N ASP A 18 -4.67 -2.80 -3.18
CA ASP A 18 -3.27 -2.38 -3.17
C ASP A 18 -3.19 -0.86 -3.36
N GLU A 19 -2.29 -0.24 -2.61
CA GLU A 19 -2.11 1.21 -2.54
C GLU A 19 -0.67 1.57 -2.92
N TYR A 20 -0.50 2.47 -3.89
CA TYR A 20 0.82 3.02 -4.23
C TYR A 20 0.82 4.56 -4.28
N PRO A 21 1.64 5.26 -3.44
CA PRO A 21 2.57 4.73 -2.43
C PRO A 21 1.89 3.96 -1.27
N PRO A 22 2.49 2.86 -0.77
CA PRO A 22 1.90 2.06 0.31
C PRO A 22 1.60 2.86 1.58
N ALA A 23 0.55 2.48 2.31
CA ALA A 23 0.11 3.15 3.53
C ALA A 23 1.18 3.25 4.65
N MET A 24 2.23 2.42 4.59
CA MET A 24 3.37 2.49 5.51
C MET A 24 4.33 3.67 5.24
N PHE A 25 4.20 4.35 4.09
CA PHE A 25 4.97 5.53 3.74
C PHE A 25 4.19 6.81 4.04
N ARG A 26 4.91 7.89 4.34
CA ARG A 26 4.31 9.22 4.56
C ARG A 26 3.62 9.75 3.30
N GLU A 27 4.08 9.32 2.14
CA GLU A 27 3.54 9.66 0.82
C GLU A 27 2.26 8.87 0.47
N GLY A 28 1.89 7.85 1.27
CA GLY A 28 0.64 7.11 1.12
C GLY A 28 -0.59 7.86 1.69
N GLY A 29 -1.79 7.32 1.45
CA GLY A 29 -3.05 7.89 1.92
C GLY A 29 -3.83 8.68 0.87
N ALA A 30 -3.99 9.99 1.06
CA ALA A 30 -4.89 10.80 0.24
C ALA A 30 -4.31 11.02 -1.18
N GLY A 31 -5.01 10.54 -2.21
CA GLY A 31 -4.60 10.67 -3.61
C GLY A 31 -3.73 9.51 -4.13
N THR A 32 -3.56 8.48 -3.32
CA THR A 32 -2.82 7.26 -3.65
C THR A 32 -3.53 6.45 -4.73
N SER A 33 -2.78 5.84 -5.65
CA SER A 33 -3.36 4.98 -6.67
C SER A 33 -3.81 3.68 -6.02
N VAL A 34 -5.10 3.35 -6.18
CA VAL A 34 -5.70 2.14 -5.62
C VAL A 34 -6.03 1.16 -6.73
N ARG A 35 -5.66 -0.11 -6.57
CA ARG A 35 -5.99 -1.17 -7.53
C ARG A 35 -6.41 -2.45 -6.81
N PRO A 36 -7.51 -3.10 -7.21
CA PRO A 36 -7.91 -4.38 -6.66
C PRO A 36 -7.07 -5.51 -7.30
N ILE A 37 -6.24 -6.17 -6.50
CA ILE A 37 -5.38 -7.28 -6.93
C ILE A 37 -5.73 -8.57 -6.19
N ALA A 38 -5.19 -9.71 -6.65
CA ALA A 38 -5.43 -10.98 -5.98
C ALA A 38 -4.84 -10.93 -4.55
N PRO A 39 -5.56 -11.43 -3.52
CA PRO A 39 -5.10 -11.35 -2.13
C PRO A 39 -3.74 -12.02 -1.92
N SER A 40 -3.48 -13.14 -2.61
CA SER A 40 -2.17 -13.82 -2.57
C SER A 40 -1.03 -12.90 -2.96
N ASP A 41 -1.21 -12.10 -4.02
CA ASP A 41 -0.19 -11.24 -4.58
C ASP A 41 0.04 -10.03 -3.67
N ASN A 42 -1.04 -9.44 -3.17
CA ASN A 42 -0.99 -8.32 -2.22
C ASN A 42 -0.29 -8.70 -0.92
N MET A 43 -0.70 -9.81 -0.31
CA MET A 43 -0.10 -10.29 0.95
C MET A 43 1.37 -10.69 0.75
N GLY A 44 1.70 -11.32 -0.38
CA GLY A 44 3.08 -11.66 -0.73
C GLY A 44 3.96 -10.43 -0.87
N ALA A 45 3.51 -9.43 -1.63
CA ALA A 45 4.22 -8.17 -1.83
C ALA A 45 4.38 -7.39 -0.51
N GLY A 46 3.31 -7.30 0.29
CA GLY A 46 3.33 -6.66 1.60
C GLY A 46 4.27 -7.34 2.60
N SER A 47 4.31 -8.67 2.62
CA SER A 47 5.23 -9.44 3.48
C SER A 47 6.70 -9.23 3.07
N TRP A 48 7.00 -9.31 1.77
CA TRP A 48 8.34 -9.10 1.25
C TRP A 48 8.86 -7.68 1.54
N LEU A 49 8.02 -6.67 1.26
CA LEU A 49 8.37 -5.27 1.50
C LEU A 49 8.52 -4.99 3.01
N GLY A 50 7.59 -5.48 3.83
CA GLY A 50 7.62 -5.31 5.28
C GLY A 50 8.85 -5.97 5.92
N HIS A 51 9.22 -7.18 5.47
CA HIS A 51 10.44 -7.85 5.94
C HIS A 51 11.70 -7.08 5.53
N GLY A 52 11.78 -6.64 4.28
CA GLY A 52 12.92 -5.86 3.76
C GLY A 52 13.11 -4.52 4.48
N LEU A 53 12.02 -3.89 4.91
CA LEU A 53 12.05 -2.58 5.56
C LEU A 53 12.18 -2.63 7.09
N ARG A 54 12.05 -3.81 7.71
CA ARG A 54 12.03 -3.98 9.17
C ARG A 54 13.28 -3.49 9.89
N ALA A 55 14.43 -3.56 9.25
CA ALA A 55 15.71 -3.14 9.82
C ALA A 55 15.93 -1.62 9.79
N TYR A 56 15.08 -0.88 9.06
CA TYR A 56 15.27 0.55 8.86
C TYR A 56 14.37 1.36 9.80
N PRO A 57 14.92 2.42 10.43
CA PRO A 57 14.12 3.28 11.30
C PRO A 57 13.11 4.10 10.50
N ASN A 58 12.04 4.52 11.18
CA ASN A 58 11.05 5.45 10.63
C ASN A 58 11.74 6.72 10.10
N GLY A 59 11.32 7.18 8.92
CA GLY A 59 11.95 8.31 8.22
C GLY A 59 13.02 7.89 7.20
N THR A 60 13.36 6.60 7.11
CA THR A 60 14.21 6.08 6.04
C THR A 60 13.56 6.31 4.68
N ARG A 61 14.32 6.91 3.74
CA ARG A 61 13.87 7.13 2.37
C ARG A 61 14.19 5.89 1.53
N VAL A 62 13.17 5.32 0.91
CA VAL A 62 13.26 4.10 0.10
C VAL A 62 12.92 4.42 -1.34
N ARG A 63 13.63 3.81 -2.29
CA ARG A 63 13.28 3.86 -3.72
C ARG A 63 12.86 2.47 -4.17
N ILE A 64 11.58 2.31 -4.49
CA ILE A 64 11.05 1.08 -5.08
C ILE A 64 11.39 1.08 -6.58
N LYS A 65 11.97 0.00 -7.08
CA LYS A 65 12.21 -0.24 -8.51
C LYS A 65 11.47 -1.52 -8.89
N VAL A 66 10.66 -1.44 -9.94
CA VAL A 66 10.06 -2.60 -10.58
C VAL A 66 11.06 -3.08 -11.64
N GLY A 67 11.42 -4.35 -11.61
CA GLY A 67 12.25 -4.98 -12.64
C GLY A 67 11.42 -5.42 -13.84
N ASP A 68 12.10 -5.66 -14.96
CA ASP A 68 11.52 -6.25 -16.17
C ASP A 68 11.23 -7.75 -16.00
#